data_AF-A0A659UUB6-F1
#
_entry.id   AF-A0A659UUB6-F1
#
_cell.length_a   1.000
_cell.length_b   1.000
_cell.length_c   1.000
_cell.angle_alpha   90.00
_cell.angle_beta   90.00
_cell.angle_gamma   90.00
#
_symmetry.space_group_name_H-M   'P 1'
#
loop_
_entity.id
_entity.type
_entity.pdbx_description
1 polymer ?
#
loop_
_entity_poly.entity_id
_entity_poly.type
_entity_poly.pdbx_seq_one_letter_code
_entity_poly.pdbx_strand_id
1 'polypeptide(L)'
;YEFAHMIHEGATPQRSAFLSSFFTLVGTHGLHVTFGIVWMVTLMIQVARHGLIEANRRRLMCLSMFWHFLDVVWIGVFTFVYLMGMLR
;
A
#
# COMPACT_ATOMS: atom_id res chain seq x y z
N TYR A 1 20.37 -19.39 -0.40
CA TYR A 1 21.25 -20.06 -1.37
C TYR A 1 20.95 -19.66 -2.82
N GLU A 2 19.72 -19.30 -3.19
CA GLU A 2 19.40 -18.76 -4.54
C GLU A 2 19.84 -17.31 -4.80
N PHE A 3 19.93 -16.47 -3.76
CA PHE A 3 20.38 -15.07 -3.88
C PHE A 3 21.87 -14.91 -4.24
N ALA A 4 22.72 -15.88 -3.87
CA ALA A 4 24.15 -15.84 -4.17
C ALA A 4 24.48 -16.38 -5.58
N HIS A 5 23.61 -17.22 -6.15
CA HIS A 5 23.81 -17.80 -7.47
C HIS A 5 23.43 -16.81 -8.60
N MET A 6 22.38 -16.01 -8.40
CA MET A 6 21.94 -14.97 -9.37
C MET A 6 22.91 -13.77 -9.49
N ILE A 7 23.84 -13.59 -8.56
CA ILE A 7 24.83 -12.50 -8.60
C ILE A 7 26.01 -12.87 -9.53
N HIS A 8 26.25 -14.16 -9.78
CA HIS A 8 27.40 -14.64 -10.55
C HIS A 8 27.15 -14.63 -12.08
N GLU A 9 25.89 -14.58 -12.54
CA GLU A 9 25.52 -14.71 -13.96
C GLU A 9 25.38 -13.38 -14.73
N GLY A 10 25.76 -12.24 -14.17
CA GLY A 10 25.80 -10.98 -14.92
C GLY A 10 24.44 -10.41 -15.35
N ALA A 11 23.34 -10.94 -14.82
CA ALA A 11 21.99 -10.48 -15.08
C ALA A 11 21.63 -9.24 -14.23
N THR A 12 22.00 -8.08 -14.77
CA THR A 12 21.50 -6.71 -14.54
C THR A 12 20.66 -6.38 -13.26
N PRO A 13 20.97 -5.27 -12.55
CA PRO A 13 20.29 -4.80 -11.32
C PRO A 13 18.79 -4.47 -11.45
N GLN A 14 18.20 -4.66 -12.63
CA GLN A 14 16.79 -4.41 -12.93
C GLN A 14 15.84 -5.36 -12.20
N ARG A 15 16.24 -6.59 -11.87
CA ARG A 15 15.41 -7.55 -11.09
C ARG A 15 15.40 -7.28 -9.58
N SER A 16 16.54 -6.86 -9.01
CA SER A 16 16.66 -6.58 -7.57
C SER A 16 16.07 -5.22 -7.18
N ALA A 17 16.28 -4.18 -7.99
CA ALA A 17 15.66 -2.88 -7.76
C ALA A 17 14.12 -2.91 -7.89
N PHE A 18 13.60 -3.71 -8.82
CA PHE A 18 12.15 -3.88 -9.02
C PHE A 18 11.48 -4.65 -7.90
N LEU A 19 12.11 -5.73 -7.40
CA LEU A 19 11.58 -6.49 -6.26
C LEU A 19 11.63 -5.67 -4.96
N SER A 20 12.70 -4.90 -4.76
CA SER A 20 12.88 -4.06 -3.57
C SER A 20 11.93 -2.86 -3.54
N SER A 21 11.72 -2.20 -4.69
CA SER A 21 10.73 -1.11 -4.81
C SER A 21 9.30 -1.64 -4.67
N PHE A 22 9.00 -2.81 -5.25
CA PHE A 22 7.71 -3.49 -5.07
C PHE A 22 7.45 -3.86 -3.61
N PHE A 23 8.42 -4.45 -2.92
CA PHE A 23 8.27 -4.83 -1.51
C PHE A 23 8.14 -3.60 -0.60
N THR A 24 8.87 -2.53 -0.88
CA THR A 24 8.75 -1.25 -0.16
C THR A 24 7.39 -0.59 -0.40
N LEU A 25 6.89 -0.60 -1.64
CA LEU A 25 5.59 -0.04 -2.02
C LEU A 25 4.44 -0.84 -1.38
N VAL A 26 4.48 -2.17 -1.51
CA VAL A 26 3.50 -3.07 -0.88
C VAL A 26 3.57 -2.98 0.65
N GLY A 27 4.77 -2.88 1.22
CA GLY A 27 4.99 -2.71 2.65
C GLY A 27 4.39 -1.40 3.18
N THR A 28 4.69 -0.28 2.52
CA THR A 28 4.11 1.03 2.90
C THR A 28 2.58 1.06 2.71
N HIS A 29 2.06 0.41 1.67
CA HIS A 29 0.62 0.27 1.45
C HIS A 29 -0.06 -0.59 2.53
N GLY A 30 0.48 -1.77 2.83
CA GLY A 30 -0.05 -2.64 3.89
C GLY A 30 -0.03 -1.95 5.27
N LEU A 31 1.05 -1.23 5.58
CA LEU A 31 1.11 -0.41 6.79
C LEU A 31 0.08 0.73 6.79
N HIS A 32 -0.13 1.41 5.66
CA HIS A 32 -1.14 2.45 5.54
C HIS A 32 -2.56 1.90 5.75
N VAL A 33 -2.87 0.76 5.12
CA VAL A 33 -4.19 0.10 5.21
C VAL A 33 -4.48 -0.34 6.64
N THR A 34 -3.51 -0.99 7.28
CA THR A 34 -3.65 -1.41 8.69
C THR A 34 -3.85 -0.21 9.61
N PHE A 35 -3.13 0.90 9.38
CA PHE A 35 -3.28 2.11 10.19
C PHE A 35 -4.69 2.73 10.06
N GLY A 36 -5.25 2.83 8.86
CA GLY A 36 -6.59 3.40 8.71
C GLY A 36 -7.72 2.46 9.14
N ILE A 37 -7.55 1.14 9.07
CA ILE A 37 -8.48 0.19 9.69
C ILE A 37 -8.48 0.35 11.22
N VAL A 38 -7.31 0.42 11.84
CA VAL A 38 -7.19 0.65 13.30
C VAL A 38 -7.85 1.98 13.68
N TRP A 39 -7.63 3.03 12.89
CA TRP A 39 -8.28 4.33 13.09
C TRP A 39 -9.81 4.24 12.94
N MET A 40 -10.31 3.50 11.95
CA MET A 40 -11.75 3.32 11.73
C MET A 40 -12.41 2.53 12.88
N VAL A 41 -11.76 1.46 13.35
CA VAL A 41 -12.22 0.64 14.48
C VAL A 41 -12.23 1.45 15.78
N THR A 42 -11.19 2.24 16.05
CA THR A 42 -11.14 3.10 17.24
C THR A 42 -12.24 4.17 17.21
N LEU A 43 -12.52 4.76 16.05
CA LEU A 43 -13.64 5.70 15.89
C LEU A 43 -15.00 5.02 16.05
N MET A 44 -15.20 3.78 15.58
CA MET A 44 -16.44 3.02 15.82
C MET A 44 -16.65 2.78 17.32
N ILE A 45 -15.61 2.37 18.05
CA ILE A 45 -15.68 2.18 19.50
C ILE A 45 -15.97 3.49 20.22
N GLN A 46 -15.37 4.60 19.77
CA GLN A 46 -15.58 5.92 20.35
C GLN A 46 -17.00 6.45 20.10
N VAL A 47 -17.57 6.22 18.90
CA VAL A 47 -18.98 6.54 18.57
C VAL A 47 -19.94 5.67 19.37
N ALA A 48 -19.66 4.37 19.52
CA ALA A 48 -20.48 3.48 20.33
C ALA A 48 -20.54 3.89 21.81
N ARG A 49 -19.47 4.53 22.33
CA ARG A 49 -19.40 4.97 23.73
C ARG A 49 -19.84 6.42 23.99
N HIS A 50 -19.62 7.35 23.05
CA HIS A 50 -19.85 8.80 23.24
C HIS A 50 -20.95 9.39 22.32
N GLY A 51 -21.58 8.58 21.46
CA GLY A 51 -22.58 9.05 20.48
C GLY A 51 -21.97 9.58 19.18
N LEU A 52 -22.83 9.90 18.19
CA LEU A 52 -22.41 10.39 16.87
C LEU A 52 -21.80 11.80 16.96
N ILE A 53 -20.47 11.87 16.97
CA ILE A 53 -19.73 13.12 16.89
C ILE A 53 -19.50 13.47 15.40
N GLU A 54 -19.99 14.62 14.94
CA GLU A 54 -19.79 15.11 13.56
C GLU A 54 -18.30 15.21 13.16
N ALA A 55 -17.41 15.45 14.13
CA ALA A 55 -15.97 15.49 13.91
C ALA A 55 -15.40 14.15 13.39
N ASN A 56 -15.97 13.01 13.79
CA ASN A 56 -15.53 11.70 13.34
C ASN A 56 -15.90 11.45 11.88
N ARG A 57 -17.08 11.94 11.47
CA ARG A 57 -17.55 11.86 10.08
C ARG A 57 -16.65 12.65 9.14
N ARG A 58 -16.23 13.85 9.55
CA ARG A 58 -15.27 14.68 8.79
C ARG A 58 -13.91 13.99 8.65
N ARG A 59 -13.38 13.41 9.74
CA ARG A 59 -12.11 12.66 9.72
C ARG A 59 -12.16 11.45 8.81
N LEU A 60 -13.26 10.70 8.84
CA LEU A 60 -13.46 9.52 7.98
C LEU A 60 -13.55 9.91 6.49
N MET A 61 -14.22 11.01 6.18
CA MET A 61 -14.37 11.48 4.79
C MET A 61 -13.04 11.93 4.18
N CYS A 62 -12.21 12.66 4.94
CA CYS A 62 -10.84 12.99 4.51
C CYS A 62 -9.98 11.73 4.32
N LEU A 63 -10.03 10.78 5.28
CA LEU A 63 -9.27 9.53 5.19
C LEU A 63 -9.70 8.72 3.95
N SER A 64 -11.01 8.59 3.72
CA SER A 64 -11.56 7.86 2.57
C SER A 64 -11.15 8.47 1.23
N MET A 65 -11.17 9.81 1.13
CA MET A 65 -10.73 10.49 -0.10
C MET A 65 -9.24 10.27 -0.37
N PHE A 66 -8.40 10.34 0.67
CA PHE A 66 -6.97 10.02 0.56
C PHE A 66 -6.74 8.55 0.18
N TRP A 67 -7.52 7.65 0.77
CA TRP A 67 -7.43 6.22 0.52
C TRP A 67 -7.76 5.86 -0.93
N HIS A 68 -8.83 6.44 -1.45
CA HIS A 68 -9.23 6.23 -2.83
C HIS A 68 -8.16 6.72 -3.81
N PHE A 69 -7.53 7.85 -3.51
CA PHE A 69 -6.42 8.36 -4.31
C PHE A 69 -5.21 7.41 -4.31
N LEU A 70 -4.84 6.90 -3.13
CA LEU A 70 -3.70 5.99 -2.99
C LEU A 70 -3.97 4.61 -3.64
N ASP A 71 -5.20 4.11 -3.55
CA ASP A 71 -5.65 2.88 -4.23
C ASP A 71 -5.56 3.00 -5.75
N VAL A 72 -6.03 4.12 -6.33
CA VAL A 72 -5.94 4.37 -7.78
C VAL A 72 -4.48 4.42 -8.26
N VAL A 73 -3.61 5.13 -7.54
CA VAL A 73 -2.17 5.18 -7.87
C VAL A 73 -1.56 3.79 -7.77
N TRP A 74 -1.93 3.01 -6.76
CA TRP A 74 -1.45 1.65 -6.58
C TRP A 74 -1.86 0.73 -7.73
N ILE A 75 -3.13 0.75 -8.17
CA ILE A 75 -3.59 -0.02 -9.34
C ILE A 75 -2.83 0.38 -10.60
N GLY A 76 -2.60 1.68 -10.80
CA GLY A 76 -1.82 2.19 -11.92
C GLY A 76 -0.38 1.68 -11.93
N VAL A 77 0.32 1.79 -10.80
CA VAL A 77 1.69 1.28 -10.64
C VAL A 77 1.73 -0.23 -10.81
N PHE A 78 0.84 -0.98 -10.14
CA PHE A 78 0.78 -2.44 -10.25
C PHE A 78 0.55 -2.88 -11.71
N THR A 79 -0.36 -2.22 -12.42
CA THR A 79 -0.63 -2.50 -13.83
C THR A 79 0.58 -2.20 -14.70
N PHE A 80 1.21 -1.03 -14.57
CA PHE A 80 2.41 -0.67 -15.34
C PHE A 80 3.57 -1.64 -15.08
N VAL A 81 3.82 -1.94 -13.81
CA VAL A 81 4.89 -2.84 -13.33
C VAL A 81 4.64 -4.27 -13.82
N TYR A 82 3.42 -4.79 -13.64
CA TYR A 82 3.08 -6.16 -14.02
C TYR A 82 3.02 -6.35 -15.54
N LEU A 83 2.45 -5.39 -16.28
CA LEU A 83 2.34 -5.44 -17.74
C LEU A 83 3.71 -5.29 -18.41
N MET A 84 4.57 -4.37 -17.93
CA MET A 84 5.95 -4.18 -18.41
C MET A 84 6.87 -5.35 -18.04
N GLY A 85 6.55 -6.07 -16.96
CA GLY A 85 7.24 -7.29 -16.52
C GLY A 85 6.84 -8.56 -17.28
N MET A 86 5.61 -8.65 -17.81
CA MET A 86 5.18 -9.77 -18.67
C MET A 86 5.53 -9.60 -20.16
N LEU A 87 5.70 -8.35 -20.62
CA LEU A 87 6.05 -8.05 -22.03
C LEU A 87 7.56 -8.18 -22.35
N ARG A 88 8.37 -8.68 -21.41
CA ARG A 88 9.79 -9.01 -21.61
C ARG A 88 10.05 -10.43 -21.17
#